data_AF-A0A848Y7N0-F1
#
_entry.id   AF-A0A848Y7N0-F1
#
_cell.length_a   1.000
_cell.length_b   1.000
_cell.length_c   1.000
_cell.angle_alpha   90.00
_cell.angle_beta   90.00
_cell.angle_gamma   90.00
#
_symmetry.space_group_name_H-M   'P 1'
#
loop_
_entity.id
_entity.type
_entity.pdbx_description
1 polymer ?
#
loop_
_entity_poly.entity_id
_entity_poly.type
_entity_poly.pdbx_seq_one_letter_code
_entity_poly.pdbx_strand_id
1 'polypeptide(L)'
;MAFALCPYDISEKPIAISAPLPGTYWSISIFEPSGRNIYTLNDTQVGTDHFAALIMQGEAKTAAEEDTSKREGGGIVIHTTEPRGVVVIRTFVDDRASRKHAHASLAATECKPALATASAG
;
A
#
# COMPACT_ATOMS: atom_id res chain seq x y z
N MET A 1 6.55 3.46 17.81
CA MET A 1 6.21 3.29 16.38
C MET A 1 6.80 1.99 15.88
N ALA A 2 6.10 1.31 14.97
CA ALA A 2 6.57 0.15 14.23
C ALA A 2 6.35 0.39 12.72
N PHE A 3 7.07 -0.33 11.88
CA PHE A 3 6.96 -0.19 10.43
C PHE A 3 7.19 -1.52 9.69
N ALA A 4 6.60 -1.62 8.49
CA ALA A 4 6.92 -2.63 7.49
C ALA A 4 7.31 -1.94 6.19
N LEU A 5 8.19 -2.61 5.43
CA LEU A 5 8.68 -2.13 4.15
C LEU A 5 8.42 -3.19 3.09
N CYS A 6 7.89 -2.76 1.95
CA CYS A 6 7.82 -3.59 0.75
C CYS A 6 8.53 -2.88 -0.39
N PRO A 7 9.83 -3.18 -0.60
CA PRO A 7 10.46 -2.87 -1.88
C PRO A 7 9.68 -3.56 -2.99
N TYR A 8 9.45 -2.86 -4.10
CA TYR A 8 8.79 -3.44 -5.27
C TYR A 8 9.64 -3.23 -6.52
N ASP A 9 9.49 -4.16 -7.45
CA ASP A 9 9.92 -4.03 -8.84
C ASP A 9 8.75 -4.48 -9.72
N ILE A 10 8.20 -3.53 -10.49
CA ILE A 10 7.08 -3.72 -11.40
C ILE A 10 7.51 -3.67 -12.88
N SER A 11 8.81 -3.83 -13.16
CA SER A 11 9.34 -3.85 -14.53
C SER A 11 8.77 -4.97 -15.41
N GLU A 12 8.35 -6.07 -14.80
CA GLU A 12 7.74 -7.21 -15.50
C GLU A 12 6.23 -7.32 -15.28
N LYS A 13 5.77 -7.03 -14.06
CA LYS A 13 4.38 -7.25 -13.65
C LYS A 13 3.98 -6.35 -12.49
N PRO A 14 2.71 -5.93 -12.41
CA PRO A 14 2.20 -5.20 -11.25
C PRO A 14 2.43 -5.94 -9.94
N ILE A 15 2.45 -5.21 -8.83
CA ILE A 15 2.48 -5.78 -7.49
C ILE A 15 1.16 -5.52 -6.77
N ALA A 16 0.60 -6.57 -6.17
CA ALA A 16 -0.55 -6.49 -5.29
C ALA A 16 -0.08 -6.40 -3.84
N ILE A 17 -0.69 -5.48 -3.09
CA ILE A 17 -0.43 -5.24 -1.68
C ILE A 17 -1.71 -5.56 -0.91
N SER A 18 -1.57 -6.34 0.15
CA SER A 18 -2.62 -6.61 1.11
C SER A 18 -2.04 -6.43 2.50
N ALA A 19 -2.56 -5.47 3.27
CA ALA A 19 -2.08 -5.17 4.60
C ALA A 19 -3.25 -5.13 5.58
N PRO A 20 -3.33 -6.08 6.53
CA PRO A 20 -4.19 -5.90 7.69
C PRO A 20 -3.57 -4.81 8.58
N LEU A 21 -4.38 -3.83 8.94
CA LEU A 21 -3.97 -2.64 9.66
C LEU A 21 -4.51 -2.70 11.10
N PRO A 22 -3.72 -2.29 12.10
CA PRO A 22 -4.20 -2.28 13.47
C PRO A 22 -5.29 -1.21 13.66
N GLY A 23 -6.16 -1.38 14.65
CA GLY A 23 -7.17 -0.37 15.04
C GLY A 23 -6.60 0.89 15.69
N THR A 24 -5.30 1.12 15.57
CA THR A 24 -4.56 2.30 16.03
C THR A 24 -4.05 3.08 14.83
N TYR A 25 -3.65 4.34 15.01
CA TYR A 25 -3.12 5.17 13.92
C TYR A 25 -2.12 4.42 13.03
N TRP A 26 -2.34 4.52 11.72
CA TRP A 26 -1.47 3.97 10.70
C TRP A 26 -1.37 4.90 9.51
N SER A 27 -0.26 4.80 8.78
CA SER A 27 -0.08 5.49 7.51
C SER A 27 0.64 4.60 6.52
N ILE A 28 0.31 4.77 5.24
CA ILE A 28 0.98 4.14 4.11
C ILE A 28 1.54 5.25 3.25
N SER A 29 2.79 5.10 2.84
CA SER A 29 3.44 6.00 1.90
C SER A 29 4.22 5.19 0.87
N ILE A 30 4.19 5.64 -0.38
CA ILE A 30 4.92 4.98 -1.47
C ILE A 30 5.95 5.95 -2.02
N PHE A 31 7.19 5.46 -2.14
CA PHE A 31 8.32 6.26 -2.58
C PHE A 31 8.98 5.64 -3.81
N GLU A 32 9.34 6.51 -4.73
CA GLU A 32 10.23 6.21 -5.85
C GLU A 32 11.70 6.21 -5.42
N PRO A 33 12.64 5.72 -6.25
CA PRO A 33 14.06 5.67 -5.90
C PRO A 33 14.66 7.07 -5.69
N SER A 34 14.06 8.10 -6.30
CA SER A 34 14.41 9.51 -6.09
C SER A 34 14.05 10.04 -4.69
N GLY A 35 13.31 9.27 -3.89
CA GLY A 35 12.75 9.71 -2.61
C GLY A 35 11.44 10.50 -2.75
N ARG A 36 10.92 10.68 -3.97
CA ARG A 36 9.63 11.32 -4.21
C ARG A 36 8.51 10.44 -3.64
N ASN A 37 7.68 11.03 -2.77
CA ASN A 37 6.46 10.39 -2.29
C ASN A 37 5.38 10.54 -3.37
N ILE A 38 4.84 9.42 -3.82
CA ILE A 38 3.85 9.39 -4.91
C ILE A 38 2.44 9.09 -4.41
N TYR A 39 2.31 8.54 -3.21
CA TYR A 39 1.03 8.19 -2.63
C TYR A 39 1.10 8.21 -1.10
N THR A 40 0.06 8.72 -0.45
CA THR A 40 -0.09 8.68 1.01
C THR A 40 -1.53 8.42 1.41
N LEU A 41 -1.70 7.54 2.40
CA LEU A 41 -2.98 7.20 3.01
C LEU A 41 -2.82 7.04 4.53
N ASN A 42 -3.88 7.30 5.30
CA ASN A 42 -3.92 7.01 6.73
C ASN A 42 -5.33 6.57 7.19
N ASP A 43 -5.42 6.14 8.43
CA ASP A 43 -6.64 5.67 9.12
C ASP A 43 -7.77 6.70 9.17
N THR A 44 -7.46 8.00 9.17
CA THR A 44 -8.48 9.05 9.19
C THR A 44 -9.13 9.27 7.82
N GLN A 45 -8.42 8.92 6.75
CA GLN A 45 -8.92 9.02 5.36
C GLN A 45 -9.76 7.80 4.98
N VAL A 46 -9.48 6.64 5.57
CA VAL A 46 -10.21 5.39 5.31
C VAL A 46 -10.51 4.68 6.61
N GLY A 47 -11.78 4.65 7.00
CA GLY A 47 -12.27 3.95 8.20
C GLY A 47 -12.29 2.42 8.08
N THR A 48 -11.27 1.84 7.44
CA THR A 48 -11.08 0.39 7.29
C THR A 48 -9.82 -0.06 8.03
N ASP A 49 -9.85 -1.30 8.50
CA ASP A 49 -8.74 -2.03 9.09
C ASP A 49 -7.96 -2.84 8.04
N HIS A 50 -8.24 -2.67 6.75
CA HIS A 50 -7.56 -3.40 5.69
C HIS A 50 -7.23 -2.54 4.48
N PHE A 51 -5.96 -2.53 4.09
CA PHE A 51 -5.50 -1.86 2.87
C PHE A 51 -5.26 -2.89 1.77
N ALA A 52 -5.82 -2.63 0.60
CA ALA A 52 -5.54 -3.37 -0.62
C ALA A 52 -5.18 -2.40 -1.73
N ALA A 53 -4.05 -2.63 -2.40
CA ALA A 53 -3.65 -1.82 -3.55
C ALA A 53 -2.98 -2.65 -4.65
N LEU A 54 -3.04 -2.11 -5.87
CA LEU A 54 -2.30 -2.59 -7.02
C LEU A 54 -1.38 -1.46 -7.49
N ILE A 55 -0.08 -1.69 -7.53
CA ILE A 55 0.88 -0.76 -8.14
C ILE A 55 1.26 -1.28 -9.51
N MET A 56 1.12 -0.45 -10.53
CA MET A 56 1.44 -0.80 -11.91
C MET A 56 2.05 0.38 -12.67
N GLN A 57 2.71 0.06 -13.78
CA GLN A 57 3.30 1.10 -14.62
C GLN A 57 2.20 1.89 -15.33
N GLY A 58 2.38 3.21 -15.40
CA GLY A 58 1.49 4.11 -16.11
C GLY A 58 1.78 5.56 -15.78
N GLU A 59 1.05 6.47 -16.43
CA GLU A 59 1.14 7.88 -16.08
C GLU A 59 0.70 8.10 -14.64
N ALA A 60 1.53 8.80 -13.86
CA ALA A 60 1.22 9.12 -12.49
C ALA A 60 -0.03 9.98 -12.43
N LYS A 61 -1.03 9.51 -11.69
CA LYS A 61 -2.27 10.25 -11.43
C LYS A 61 -2.11 11.07 -10.15
N THR A 62 -2.91 12.12 -10.00
CA THR A 62 -2.98 12.84 -8.74
C THR A 62 -3.63 11.97 -7.66
N ALA A 63 -3.32 12.20 -6.39
CA ALA A 63 -3.89 11.42 -5.29
C ALA A 63 -5.44 11.45 -5.27
N ALA A 64 -6.06 12.54 -5.73
CA ALA A 64 -7.51 12.64 -5.88
C ALA A 64 -8.08 11.74 -6.99
N GLU A 65 -7.31 11.55 -8.07
CA GLU A 65 -7.66 10.63 -9.17
C GLU A 65 -7.40 9.17 -8.79
N GLU A 66 -6.44 8.91 -7.90
CA GLU A 66 -6.19 7.57 -7.36
C GLU A 66 -7.28 7.14 -6.36
N ASP A 67 -7.73 8.05 -5.49
CA ASP A 67 -8.84 7.80 -4.56
C ASP A 67 -10.18 7.52 -5.25
N THR A 68 -10.36 8.03 -6.47
CA THR A 68 -11.55 7.79 -7.30
C THR A 68 -11.44 6.53 -8.18
N SER A 69 -10.22 6.03 -8.42
CA SER A 69 -9.99 4.82 -9.24
C SER A 69 -10.01 3.52 -8.42
N LYS A 70 -10.83 3.48 -7.36
CA LYS A 70 -11.14 2.28 -6.60
C LYS A 70 -11.60 1.16 -7.54
N ARG A 71 -10.90 0.03 -7.49
CA ARG A 71 -11.22 -1.17 -8.25
C ARG A 71 -12.57 -1.75 -7.81
N GLU A 72 -13.33 -2.33 -8.73
CA GLU A 72 -14.47 -3.19 -8.37
C GLU A 72 -13.98 -4.30 -7.42
N GLY A 73 -14.43 -4.27 -6.17
CA GLY A 73 -13.90 -5.11 -5.08
C GLY A 73 -13.04 -4.39 -4.03
N GLY A 74 -12.91 -3.05 -4.10
CA GLY A 74 -12.51 -2.21 -2.95
C GLY A 74 -11.02 -1.87 -2.79
N GLY A 75 -10.17 -2.16 -3.77
CA GLY A 75 -8.73 -1.84 -3.72
C GLY A 75 -8.35 -0.56 -4.48
N ILE A 76 -7.26 0.09 -4.09
CA ILE A 76 -6.72 1.30 -4.75
C ILE A 76 -5.79 0.89 -5.90
N VAL A 77 -5.80 1.63 -7.02
CA VAL A 77 -4.85 1.41 -8.12
C VAL A 77 -3.91 2.61 -8.23
N ILE A 78 -2.61 2.36 -8.15
CA ILE A 78 -1.57 3.37 -8.09
C ILE A 78 -0.71 3.24 -9.33
N HIS A 79 -0.54 4.35 -10.04
CA HIS A 79 0.24 4.37 -11.28
C HIS A 79 1.56 5.12 -11.05
N THR A 80 2.65 4.54 -11.53
CA THR A 80 3.96 5.20 -11.53
C THR A 80 4.71 4.90 -12.81
N THR A 81 5.50 5.87 -13.29
CA THR A 81 6.43 5.68 -14.38
C THR A 81 7.71 4.98 -13.93
N GLU A 82 8.02 5.02 -12.64
CA GLU A 82 9.21 4.41 -12.05
C GLU A 82 8.95 2.94 -11.71
N PRO A 83 9.69 1.99 -12.31
CA PRO A 83 9.43 0.57 -12.14
C PRO A 83 9.83 0.03 -10.76
N ARG A 84 10.50 0.82 -9.93
CA ARG A 84 10.99 0.41 -8.62
C ARG A 84 10.61 1.42 -7.57
N GLY A 85 10.53 0.97 -6.33
CA GLY A 85 10.29 1.85 -5.20
C GLY A 85 10.11 1.06 -3.93
N VAL A 86 9.54 1.72 -2.93
CA VAL A 86 9.24 1.10 -1.64
C VAL A 86 7.90 1.60 -1.11
N VAL A 87 7.09 0.66 -0.64
CA VAL A 87 5.91 0.94 0.17
C VAL A 87 6.34 0.91 1.63
N VAL A 88 5.96 1.93 2.37
CA VAL A 88 6.26 2.09 3.79
C VAL A 88 4.95 2.13 4.55
N ILE A 89 4.73 1.14 5.42
CA ILE A 89 3.59 1.09 6.32
C ILE A 89 4.10 1.43 7.72
N ARG A 90 3.49 2.41 8.37
CA ARG A 90 3.86 2.88 9.70
C ARG A 90 2.67 2.79 10.61
N THR A 91 2.87 2.39 11.85
CA THR A 91 1.83 2.38 12.87
C THR A 91 2.32 2.93 14.20
N PHE A 92 1.42 3.62 14.88
CA PHE A 92 1.67 4.10 16.22
C PHE A 92 1.68 2.94 17.23
N VAL A 93 2.52 3.09 18.25
CA VAL A 93 2.65 2.11 19.34
C VAL A 93 2.75 2.92 20.61
N ASP A 94 1.69 2.88 21.42
CA ASP A 94 1.55 3.61 22.69
C ASP A 94 2.17 2.84 23.87
N ASP A 95 2.05 1.52 23.90
CA ASP A 95 2.48 0.68 25.00
C ASP A 95 3.13 -0.65 24.54
N ARG A 96 3.44 -1.52 25.50
CA ARG A 96 4.08 -2.82 25.24
C ARG A 96 3.11 -3.87 24.66
N ALA A 97 1.83 -3.81 25.01
CA ALA A 97 0.80 -4.73 24.50
C ALA A 97 0.45 -4.40 23.04
N SER A 98 0.21 -3.12 22.73
CA SER A 98 -0.05 -2.66 21.37
C SER A 98 1.14 -2.89 20.44
N ARG A 99 2.37 -2.86 20.96
CA ARG A 99 3.58 -3.21 20.20
C ARG A 99 3.49 -4.60 19.58
N LYS A 100 3.04 -5.60 20.35
CA LYS A 100 2.94 -6.98 19.85
C LYS A 100 1.87 -7.08 18.75
N HIS A 101 0.73 -6.43 18.97
CA HIS A 101 -0.36 -6.39 17.99
C HIS A 101 0.08 -5.68 16.69
N ALA A 102 0.68 -4.49 16.81
CA ALA A 102 1.22 -3.74 15.68
C ALA A 102 2.22 -4.56 14.85
N HIS A 103 3.17 -5.24 15.50
CA HIS A 103 4.12 -6.10 14.77
C HIS A 103 3.43 -7.31 14.12
N ALA A 104 2.43 -7.91 14.76
CA ALA A 104 1.69 -9.02 14.17
C ALA A 104 0.92 -8.60 12.91
N SER A 105 0.21 -7.46 12.95
CA SER A 105 -0.50 -6.92 11.79
C SER A 105 0.48 -6.57 10.65
N LEU A 106 1.57 -5.87 10.98
CA LEU A 106 2.61 -5.54 9.99
C LEU A 106 3.27 -6.79 9.38
N ALA A 107 3.53 -7.84 10.18
CA ALA A 107 4.11 -9.09 9.70
C ALA A 107 3.16 -9.89 8.79
N ALA A 108 1.85 -9.65 8.87
CA ALA A 108 0.85 -10.24 7.99
C ALA A 108 0.63 -9.45 6.69
N THR A 109 1.39 -8.37 6.47
CA THR A 109 1.37 -7.65 5.19
C THR A 109 1.99 -8.50 4.08
N GLU A 110 1.29 -8.57 2.96
CA GLU A 110 1.76 -9.26 1.75
C GLU A 110 1.98 -8.26 0.62
N CYS A 111 3.14 -8.40 -0.03
CA CYS A 111 3.50 -7.65 -1.23
C CYS A 111 4.01 -8.67 -2.25
N LYS A 112 3.15 -9.00 -3.22
CA LYS A 112 3.37 -10.12 -4.14
C LYS A 112 3.03 -9.69 -5.56
N PRO A 113 3.73 -10.23 -6.57
CA PRO A 113 3.33 -9.99 -7.95
C PRO A 113 1.83 -10.26 -8.16
N ALA A 114 1.14 -9.35 -8.82
CA ALA A 114 -0.28 -9.49 -9.08
C ALA A 114 -0.52 -10.75 -9.94
N LEU A 115 -1.53 -11.53 -9.56
CA LEU A 115 -2.02 -12.58 -10.45
C LEU A 115 -2.53 -11.94 -11.72
N ALA A 116 -2.24 -12.55 -12.87
CA ALA A 116 -2.77 -12.08 -14.15
C ALA A 116 -4.29 -11.99 -14.04
N THR A 117 -4.85 -10.80 -14.17
CA THR A 117 -6.29 -10.64 -14.34
C THR A 117 -6.64 -11.31 -15.66
N ALA A 118 -7.41 -12.40 -15.60
CA ALA A 118 -8.05 -12.94 -16.80
C ALA A 118 -8.88 -11.79 -17.40
N SER A 119 -8.48 -11.30 -18.57
CA SER A 119 -9.30 -10.35 -19.32
C SER A 119 -10.63 -11.02 -19.63
N ALA A 120 -11.72 -10.47 -19.11
CA ALA A 120 -13.02 -10.70 -19.73
C ALA A 120 -12.93 -10.12 -21.14
N GLY A 121 -13.02 -11.00 -22.14
CA GLY A 121 -13.06 -10.64 -23.55
C GLY A 121 -14.40 -10.09 -23.99
#